data_AF-A0A955G2W8-F1
#
_entry.id   AF-A0A955G2W8-F1
#
_cell.length_a   1.000
_cell.length_b   1.000
_cell.length_c   1.000
_cell.angle_alpha   90.00
_cell.angle_beta   90.00
_cell.angle_gamma   90.00
#
_symmetry.space_group_name_H-M   'P 1'
#
loop_
_entity.id
_entity.type
_entity.pdbx_description
1 polymer ?
#
loop_
_entity_poly.entity_id
_entity_poly.type
_entity_poly.pdbx_seq_one_letter_code
_entity_poly.pdbx_strand_id
1 'polypeptide(L)'
;MQYPATTLSLQKHKWYVVVTIPEELRDGFGGRKQLKLSTGTSDKRLAEQRKHEKSTELYQRLDEAGRTKNPVYIAMKNYIDAIGNVGIMNLEDKDLSEPRVIEDVLFALHRSAQEAMYSGDDRAKHLAQLRIEPAYAEVERLRQAREREIANATEKKFSEASAEFLATNSWGREKTKT
;
A
#
# COMPACT_ATOMS: atom_id res chain seq x y z
N MET A 1 2.07 4.26 -5.88
CA MET A 1 2.17 5.44 -4.99
C MET A 1 2.83 6.59 -5.75
N GLN A 2 2.45 7.84 -5.47
CA GLN A 2 3.17 9.00 -6.04
C GLN A 2 4.33 9.37 -5.11
N TYR A 3 5.56 9.07 -5.55
CA TYR A 3 6.75 9.41 -4.79
C TYR A 3 7.18 10.86 -5.03
N PRO A 4 7.76 11.54 -4.01
CA PRO A 4 8.31 12.87 -4.18
C PRO A 4 9.44 12.85 -5.21
N ALA A 5 9.57 13.92 -5.98
CA ALA A 5 10.57 14.02 -7.03
C ALA A 5 12.00 13.89 -6.47
N THR A 6 12.84 13.14 -7.18
CA THR A 6 14.27 13.04 -6.84
C THR A 6 15.01 14.34 -7.10
N THR A 7 15.97 14.65 -6.23
CA THR A 7 16.84 15.83 -6.32
C THR A 7 18.30 15.41 -6.46
N LEU A 8 19.14 16.29 -7.01
CA LEU A 8 20.58 16.08 -7.07
C LEU A 8 21.26 16.87 -5.95
N SER A 9 22.12 16.20 -5.19
CA SER A 9 22.91 16.81 -4.13
C SER A 9 24.39 16.49 -4.33
N LEU A 10 25.23 17.52 -4.36
CA LEU A 10 26.67 17.35 -4.43
C LEU A 10 27.21 17.10 -3.01
N GLN A 11 27.81 15.94 -2.78
CA GLN A 11 28.46 15.61 -1.51
C GLN A 11 29.88 15.10 -1.77
N LYS A 12 30.87 15.70 -1.10
CA LYS A 12 32.29 15.30 -1.19
C LYS A 12 32.73 15.00 -2.64
N HIS A 13 32.50 15.95 -3.54
CA HIS A 13 32.91 15.91 -4.95
C HIS A 13 32.16 14.89 -5.85
N LYS A 14 31.10 14.25 -5.35
CA LYS A 14 30.26 13.34 -6.14
C LYS A 14 28.81 13.77 -6.07
N TRP A 15 28.12 13.67 -7.20
CA TRP A 15 26.68 13.89 -7.24
C TRP A 15 25.93 12.66 -6.71
N TYR A 16 24.91 12.91 -5.91
CA TYR A 16 24.00 11.91 -5.38
C TYR A 16 22.59 12.26 -5.82
N VAL A 17 21.82 11.24 -6.20
CA VAL A 17 20.37 11.32 -6.34
C VAL A 17 19.76 11.05 -4.98
N VAL A 18 18.90 11.96 -4.53
CA VAL A 18 18.27 11.89 -3.21
C VAL A 18 16.75 11.88 -3.37
N VAL A 19 16.09 11.00 -2.63
CA VAL A 19 14.63 10.94 -2.50
C VAL A 19 14.24 11.01 -1.03
N THR A 20 13.20 11.77 -0.72
CA THR A 20 12.61 11.80 0.61
C THR A 20 11.72 10.58 0.79
N ILE A 21 11.93 9.85 1.90
CA ILE A 21 11.16 8.65 2.21
C ILE A 21 9.83 9.08 2.85
N PRO A 22 8.66 8.65 2.32
CA PRO A 22 7.36 8.84 2.96
C PRO A 22 7.37 8.29 4.39
N GLU A 23 6.63 8.93 5.31
CA GLU A 23 6.72 8.61 6.75
C GLU A 23 6.41 7.13 7.03
N GLU A 24 5.40 6.60 6.33
CA GLU A 24 4.94 5.21 6.39
C GLU A 24 6.06 4.20 6.08
N LEU A 25 7.00 4.56 5.22
CA LEU A 25 8.07 3.67 4.77
C LEU A 25 9.36 3.82 5.60
N ARG A 26 9.47 4.83 6.47
CA ARG A 26 10.73 5.15 7.18
C ARG A 26 11.24 4.01 8.06
N ASP A 27 10.38 3.25 8.72
CA ASP A 27 10.87 2.15 9.57
C ASP A 27 11.54 1.04 8.76
N GLY A 28 11.14 0.86 7.50
CA GLY A 28 11.77 -0.12 6.59
C GLY A 28 13.19 0.27 6.20
N PHE A 29 13.56 1.54 6.40
CA PHE A 29 14.89 2.08 6.15
C PHE A 29 15.60 2.50 7.44
N GLY A 30 15.21 1.93 8.58
CA GLY A 30 15.84 2.22 9.88
C GLY A 30 15.63 3.66 10.35
N GLY A 31 14.46 4.23 10.08
CA GLY A 31 14.09 5.59 10.48
C GLY A 31 14.75 6.71 9.66
N ARG A 32 15.42 6.38 8.55
CA ARG A 32 16.07 7.38 7.69
C ARG A 32 15.02 8.26 7.00
N LYS A 33 15.28 9.57 6.95
CA LYS A 33 14.41 10.53 6.24
C LYS A 33 14.63 10.55 4.73
N GLN A 34 15.82 10.19 4.28
CA GLN A 34 16.22 10.28 2.88
C GLN A 34 17.03 9.06 2.45
N LEU A 35 16.77 8.60 1.23
CA LEU A 35 17.57 7.62 0.52
C LEU A 35 18.44 8.34 -0.50
N LYS A 36 19.70 7.91 -0.63
CA LYS A 36 20.65 8.50 -1.57
C LYS A 36 21.44 7.44 -2.33
N LEU A 37 21.59 7.65 -3.63
CA LEU A 37 22.45 6.85 -4.50
C LEU A 37 23.46 7.75 -5.19
N SER A 38 24.72 7.30 -5.24
CA SER A 38 25.79 8.02 -5.94
C SER A 38 25.61 7.87 -7.45
N THR A 39 25.75 8.96 -8.20
CA THR A 39 25.86 8.91 -9.67
C THR A 39 27.28 8.57 -10.14
N GLY A 40 28.25 8.53 -9.21
CA GLY A 40 29.64 8.18 -9.48
C GLY A 40 30.44 9.25 -10.23
N THR A 41 29.87 10.43 -10.48
CA THR A 41 30.52 11.51 -11.23
C THR A 41 30.50 12.83 -10.46
N SER A 42 31.50 13.68 -10.71
CA SER A 42 31.57 15.07 -10.28
C SER A 42 30.94 16.03 -11.30
N ASP A 43 30.72 15.59 -12.54
CA ASP A 43 30.09 16.37 -13.60
C ASP A 43 28.56 16.38 -13.43
N LYS A 44 27.99 17.59 -13.30
CA LYS A 44 26.56 17.80 -13.12
C LYS A 44 25.75 17.32 -14.32
N ARG A 45 26.25 17.51 -15.55
CA ARG A 45 25.51 17.18 -16.77
C ARG A 45 25.38 15.67 -16.94
N LEU A 46 26.46 14.95 -16.66
CA LEU A 46 26.45 13.48 -16.62
C LEU A 46 25.62 12.95 -15.44
N ALA A 47 25.63 13.65 -14.30
CA ALA A 47 24.79 13.30 -13.15
C ALA A 47 23.29 13.46 -13.44
N GLU A 48 22.88 14.49 -14.20
CA GLU A 48 21.49 14.68 -14.62
C GLU A 48 21.02 13.57 -15.57
N GLN A 49 21.86 13.11 -16.49
CA GLN A 49 21.54 11.96 -17.34
C GLN A 49 21.35 10.69 -16.51
N ARG A 50 22.28 10.40 -15.58
CA ARG A 50 22.19 9.25 -14.67
C ARG A 50 21.11 9.38 -13.61
N LYS A 51 20.57 10.59 -13.39
CA LYS A 51 19.51 10.84 -12.43
C LYS A 51 18.31 9.96 -12.72
N HIS A 52 17.90 9.87 -13.99
CA HIS A 52 16.70 9.11 -14.36
C HIS A 52 16.82 7.63 -13.96
N GLU A 53 17.91 6.98 -14.39
CA GLU A 53 18.20 5.58 -14.05
C GLU A 53 18.24 5.35 -12.53
N LYS A 54 18.97 6.19 -11.79
CA LYS A 54 19.09 6.07 -10.33
C LYS A 54 17.79 6.41 -9.60
N SER A 55 16.92 7.23 -10.19
CA SER A 55 15.59 7.51 -9.64
C SER A 55 14.69 6.28 -9.72
N THR A 56 14.71 5.58 -10.85
CA THR A 56 13.98 4.32 -11.03
C THR A 56 14.44 3.28 -10.01
N GLU A 57 15.75 3.14 -9.82
CA GLU A 57 16.32 2.23 -8.80
C GLU A 57 15.87 2.60 -7.38
N LEU A 58 15.81 3.90 -7.06
CA LEU A 58 15.32 4.38 -5.77
C LEU A 58 13.84 4.09 -5.56
N TYR A 59 13.00 4.32 -6.58
CA TYR A 59 11.57 4.06 -6.49
C TYR A 59 11.27 2.56 -6.36
N GLN A 60 12.00 1.70 -7.08
CA GLN A 60 11.88 0.24 -6.93
C GLN A 60 12.17 -0.21 -5.50
N ARG A 61 13.22 0.31 -4.86
CA ARG A 61 13.53 0.01 -3.45
C ARG A 61 12.42 0.48 -2.50
N LEU A 62 11.81 1.64 -2.77
CA LEU A 62 10.68 2.13 -1.99
C LEU A 62 9.44 1.24 -2.17
N ASP A 63 9.17 0.78 -3.40
CA ASP A 63 8.07 -0.14 -3.71
C ASP A 63 8.26 -1.50 -3.02
N GLU A 64 9.47 -2.05 -3.04
CA GLU A 64 9.79 -3.31 -2.34
C GLU A 64 9.59 -3.19 -0.81
N ALA A 65 10.02 -2.07 -0.22
CA ALA A 65 9.81 -1.80 1.19
C ALA A 65 8.31 -1.60 1.53
N GLY A 66 7.56 -0.95 0.63
CA GLY A 66 6.12 -0.79 0.75
C GLY A 66 5.37 -2.11 0.68
N ARG A 67 5.75 -3.01 -0.25
CA ARG A 67 5.22 -4.38 -0.34
C ARG A 67 5.45 -5.13 0.96
N THR A 68 6.67 -5.11 1.49
CA THR A 68 7.03 -5.85 2.71
C THR A 68 6.25 -5.37 3.94
N LYS A 69 5.89 -4.08 4.01
CA LYS A 69 5.13 -3.50 5.13
C LYS A 69 3.62 -3.60 4.99
N ASN A 70 3.09 -3.81 3.78
CA ASN A 70 1.65 -3.90 3.58
C ASN A 70 1.13 -5.14 4.34
N PRO A 71 0.29 -4.98 5.38
CA PRO A 71 -0.13 -6.12 6.20
C PRO A 71 -0.90 -7.15 5.37
N VAL A 72 -1.53 -6.72 4.28
CA VAL A 72 -2.20 -7.60 3.32
C VAL A 72 -1.19 -8.46 2.54
N TYR A 73 -0.04 -7.89 2.16
CA TYR A 73 1.04 -8.63 1.49
C TYR A 73 1.70 -9.64 2.44
N ILE A 74 1.87 -9.28 3.72
CA ILE A 74 2.37 -10.20 4.75
C ILE A 74 1.39 -11.36 4.94
N ALA A 75 0.08 -11.09 5.01
CA ALA A 75 -0.95 -12.13 5.07
C ALA A 75 -0.87 -13.08 3.87
N MET A 76 -0.76 -12.51 2.66
CA MET A 76 -0.63 -13.29 1.42
C MET A 76 0.65 -14.13 1.38
N LYS A 77 1.79 -13.57 1.79
CA LYS A 77 3.06 -14.30 1.83
C LYS A 77 3.03 -15.45 2.84
N ASN A 78 2.54 -15.20 4.05
CA ASN A 78 2.37 -16.24 5.07
C ASN A 78 1.44 -17.36 4.58
N TYR A 79 0.41 -17.00 3.81
CA TYR A 79 -0.49 -17.95 3.17
C TYR A 79 0.22 -18.81 2.11
N ILE A 80 1.00 -18.20 1.20
CA ILE A 80 1.77 -18.93 0.18
C ILE A 80 2.79 -19.88 0.84
N ASP A 81 3.51 -19.40 1.85
CA ASP A 81 4.51 -20.18 2.60
C ASP A 81 3.84 -21.37 3.34
N ALA A 82 2.63 -21.21 3.86
CA ALA A 82 1.90 -22.27 4.60
C ALA A 82 1.33 -23.38 3.70
N ILE A 83 1.08 -23.09 2.42
CA ILE A 83 0.36 -24.00 1.51
C ILE A 83 1.32 -24.88 0.72
N GLY A 84 2.57 -24.45 0.61
CA GLY A 84 3.46 -24.91 -0.45
C GLY A 84 2.96 -24.39 -1.80
N ASN A 85 3.80 -24.50 -2.82
CA ASN A 85 3.54 -23.99 -4.16
C ASN A 85 2.45 -24.82 -4.89
N VAL A 86 1.22 -24.82 -4.35
CA VAL A 86 0.09 -25.57 -4.86
C VAL A 86 -0.70 -24.66 -5.77
N GLY A 87 -0.18 -24.44 -6.99
CA GLY A 87 -0.91 -23.89 -8.13
C GLY A 87 -1.82 -22.70 -7.79
N ILE A 88 -1.39 -21.83 -6.90
CA ILE A 88 -2.17 -20.64 -6.57
C ILE A 88 -2.05 -19.75 -7.81
N MET A 89 -3.20 -19.47 -8.43
CA MET A 89 -3.36 -18.61 -9.62
C MET A 89 -2.17 -17.67 -9.82
N ASN A 90 -1.44 -17.76 -10.96
CA ASN A 90 -0.28 -16.92 -11.30
C ASN A 90 -0.28 -15.56 -10.59
N LEU A 91 0.27 -15.52 -9.36
CA LEU A 91 0.33 -14.30 -8.56
C LEU A 91 1.40 -13.36 -9.12
N GLU A 92 2.32 -13.90 -9.92
CA GLU A 92 3.37 -13.18 -10.62
C GLU A 92 2.82 -12.13 -11.59
N ASP A 93 1.63 -12.36 -12.15
CA ASP A 93 0.98 -11.45 -13.10
C ASP A 93 0.07 -10.41 -12.41
N LYS A 94 -0.16 -10.54 -11.10
CA LYS A 94 -1.12 -9.71 -10.36
C LYS A 94 -0.42 -8.57 -9.63
N ASP A 95 -0.92 -7.36 -9.80
CA ASP A 95 -0.42 -6.20 -9.05
C ASP A 95 -0.90 -6.25 -7.59
N LEU A 96 -0.10 -6.89 -6.74
CA LEU A 96 -0.33 -6.98 -5.29
C LEU A 96 -0.06 -5.65 -4.55
N SER A 97 0.20 -4.55 -5.25
CA SER A 97 0.18 -3.21 -4.66
C SER A 97 -1.23 -2.63 -4.61
N GLU A 98 -2.17 -3.12 -5.42
CA GLU A 98 -3.55 -2.67 -5.43
C GLU A 98 -4.41 -3.43 -4.41
N PRO A 99 -5.02 -2.76 -3.42
CA PRO A 99 -5.82 -3.42 -2.39
C PRO A 99 -6.96 -4.30 -2.94
N ARG A 100 -7.59 -3.88 -4.05
CA ARG A 100 -8.70 -4.61 -4.67
C ARG A 100 -8.28 -5.95 -5.26
N VAL A 101 -7.12 -5.96 -5.93
CA VAL A 101 -6.55 -7.20 -6.49
C VAL A 101 -6.25 -8.18 -5.37
N ILE A 102 -5.81 -7.69 -4.22
CA ILE A 102 -5.53 -8.55 -3.07
C ILE A 102 -6.83 -9.05 -2.42
N GLU A 103 -7.84 -8.19 -2.25
CA GLU A 103 -9.18 -8.61 -1.80
C GLU A 103 -9.74 -9.72 -2.70
N ASP A 104 -9.68 -9.56 -4.02
CA ASP A 104 -10.14 -10.57 -4.98
C ASP A 104 -9.41 -11.91 -4.84
N VAL A 105 -8.09 -11.86 -4.63
CA VAL A 105 -7.30 -13.08 -4.39
C VAL A 105 -7.72 -13.72 -3.06
N LEU A 106 -7.84 -12.95 -1.98
CA LEU A 106 -8.29 -13.47 -0.68
C LEU A 106 -9.70 -14.07 -0.74
N PHE A 107 -10.62 -13.44 -1.48
CA PHE A 107 -11.98 -13.97 -1.70
C PHE A 107 -11.96 -15.29 -2.48
N ALA A 108 -11.20 -15.36 -3.57
CA ALA A 108 -11.07 -16.60 -4.35
C ALA A 108 -10.46 -17.74 -3.51
N LEU A 109 -9.49 -17.39 -2.66
CA LEU A 109 -8.86 -18.33 -1.75
C LEU A 109 -9.83 -18.82 -0.67
N HIS A 110 -10.58 -17.90 -0.04
CA HIS A 110 -11.61 -18.27 0.93
C HIS A 110 -12.63 -19.23 0.31
N ARG A 111 -13.08 -18.92 -0.91
CA ARG A 111 -14.01 -19.77 -1.67
C ARG A 111 -13.43 -21.17 -1.92
N SER A 112 -12.18 -21.27 -2.40
CA SER A 112 -11.56 -22.59 -2.64
C SER A 112 -11.37 -23.40 -1.36
N ALA A 113 -11.09 -22.73 -0.24
CA ALA A 113 -10.96 -23.38 1.05
C ALA A 113 -12.32 -23.83 1.61
N GLN A 114 -13.40 -23.07 1.38
CA GLN A 114 -14.77 -23.53 1.64
C GLN A 114 -15.12 -24.73 0.77
N GLU A 115 -14.82 -24.71 -0.52
CA GLU A 115 -15.06 -25.83 -1.43
C GLU A 115 -14.31 -27.10 -0.97
N ALA A 116 -13.07 -26.96 -0.51
CA ALA A 116 -12.30 -28.05 0.08
C ALA A 116 -12.89 -28.58 1.40
N MET A 117 -13.55 -27.73 2.20
CA MET A 117 -14.26 -28.15 3.42
C MET A 117 -15.43 -29.10 3.10
N TYR A 118 -16.05 -28.93 1.93
CA TYR A 118 -17.19 -29.75 1.47
C TYR A 118 -16.81 -30.91 0.54
N SER A 119 -15.54 -31.05 0.15
CA SER A 119 -15.10 -32.06 -0.84
C SER A 119 -15.15 -33.51 -0.34
N GLY A 120 -15.41 -33.73 0.95
CA GLY A 120 -15.40 -35.04 1.58
C GLY A 120 -14.01 -35.60 1.90
N ASP A 121 -12.93 -35.01 1.37
CA ASP A 121 -11.54 -35.40 1.64
C ASP A 121 -11.02 -34.74 2.93
N ASP A 122 -10.80 -35.55 3.97
CA ASP A 122 -10.35 -35.07 5.28
C ASP A 122 -8.96 -34.41 5.24
N ARG A 123 -8.11 -34.79 4.30
CA ARG A 123 -6.80 -34.13 4.10
C ARG A 123 -6.99 -32.72 3.54
N ALA A 124 -7.90 -32.56 2.57
CA ALA A 124 -8.23 -31.27 1.99
C ALA A 124 -8.90 -30.34 3.01
N LYS A 125 -9.80 -30.87 3.87
CA LYS A 125 -10.43 -30.11 4.97
C LYS A 125 -9.42 -29.60 5.99
N HIS A 126 -8.54 -30.47 6.47
CA HIS A 126 -7.50 -30.11 7.45
C HIS A 126 -6.55 -29.04 6.89
N LEU A 127 -6.15 -29.19 5.62
CA LEU A 127 -5.35 -28.18 4.94
C LEU A 127 -6.12 -26.86 4.78
N ALA A 128 -7.42 -26.89 4.46
CA ALA A 128 -8.24 -25.69 4.37
C ALA A 128 -8.37 -24.96 5.72
N GLN A 129 -8.58 -25.68 6.82
CA GLN A 129 -8.65 -25.09 8.17
C GLN A 129 -7.36 -24.40 8.59
N LEU A 130 -6.20 -25.02 8.34
CA LEU A 130 -4.90 -24.42 8.63
C LEU A 130 -4.62 -23.15 7.80
N ARG A 131 -5.29 -23.00 6.65
CA ARG A 131 -5.09 -21.91 5.68
C ARG A 131 -5.98 -20.68 5.96
N ILE A 132 -7.19 -20.89 6.45
CA ILE A 132 -8.22 -19.84 6.59
C ILE A 132 -7.99 -18.97 7.83
N GLU A 133 -7.70 -19.57 8.97
CA GLU A 133 -7.61 -18.88 10.28
C GLU A 133 -6.61 -17.71 10.30
N PRO A 134 -5.35 -17.87 9.83
CA PRO A 134 -4.38 -16.77 9.86
C PRO A 134 -4.71 -15.65 8.87
N ALA A 135 -5.27 -16.00 7.70
CA ALA A 135 -5.65 -15.03 6.68
C ALA A 135 -6.85 -14.18 7.15
N TYR A 136 -7.82 -14.80 7.81
CA TYR A 136 -8.97 -14.12 8.40
C TYR A 136 -8.57 -13.16 9.51
N ALA A 137 -7.68 -13.58 10.41
CA ALA A 137 -7.24 -12.75 11.51
C ALA A 137 -6.58 -11.44 11.03
N GLU A 138 -5.77 -11.49 9.97
CA GLU A 138 -5.10 -10.30 9.45
C GLU A 138 -6.03 -9.40 8.61
N VAL A 139 -6.94 -9.99 7.83
CA VAL A 139 -7.99 -9.23 7.13
C VAL A 139 -8.89 -8.48 8.12
N GLU A 140 -9.28 -9.15 9.19
CA GLU A 140 -10.12 -8.55 10.23
C GLU A 140 -9.37 -7.45 10.99
N ARG A 141 -8.07 -7.63 11.26
CA ARG A 141 -7.21 -6.59 11.84
C ARG A 141 -7.16 -5.33 10.98
N LEU A 142 -6.99 -5.50 9.67
CA LEU A 142 -6.97 -4.42 8.69
C LEU A 142 -8.32 -3.72 8.57
N ARG A 143 -9.41 -4.49 8.54
CA ARG A 143 -10.77 -3.96 8.52
C ARG A 143 -11.05 -3.11 9.75
N GLN A 144 -10.69 -3.58 10.93
CA GLN A 144 -10.85 -2.84 12.18
C GLN A 144 -10.01 -1.56 12.21
N ALA A 145 -8.79 -1.57 11.67
CA ALA A 145 -7.98 -0.36 11.54
C ALA A 145 -8.66 0.68 10.65
N ARG A 146 -9.20 0.25 9.51
CA ARG A 146 -9.96 1.12 8.59
C ARG A 146 -11.27 1.62 9.20
N GLU A 147 -12.00 0.76 9.93
CA GLU A 147 -13.22 1.17 10.64
C GLU A 147 -12.91 2.18 11.74
N ARG A 148 -11.77 2.07 12.43
CA ARG A 148 -11.28 3.09 13.38
C ARG A 148 -10.91 4.39 12.67
N GLU A 149 -10.24 4.33 11.52
CA GLU A 149 -9.95 5.53 10.71
C GLU A 149 -11.23 6.20 10.23
N ILE A 150 -12.22 5.44 9.75
CA ILE A 150 -13.52 5.96 9.34
C ILE A 150 -14.26 6.57 10.55
N ALA A 151 -14.29 5.87 11.69
CA ALA A 151 -14.90 6.37 12.91
C ALA A 151 -14.23 7.68 13.39
N ASN A 152 -12.89 7.75 13.31
CA ASN A 152 -12.13 8.97 13.62
C ASN A 152 -12.32 10.07 12.58
N ALA A 153 -12.51 9.72 11.30
CA ALA A 153 -12.82 10.67 10.22
C ALA A 153 -14.28 11.14 10.26
N THR A 154 -15.14 10.53 11.09
CA THR A 154 -16.53 10.94 11.31
C THR A 154 -16.61 12.15 12.26
N GLU A 155 -15.74 13.16 12.04
CA GLU A 155 -15.68 14.34 12.91
C GLU A 155 -16.65 15.47 12.52
N LYS A 156 -17.50 15.28 11.49
CA LYS A 156 -18.66 16.14 11.28
C LYS A 156 -19.87 15.30 10.87
N LYS A 157 -20.95 15.40 11.63
CA LYS A 157 -22.23 14.83 11.18
C LYS A 157 -22.62 15.53 9.88
N PHE A 158 -23.22 14.80 8.94
CA PHE A 158 -23.71 15.38 7.68
C PHE A 158 -24.55 16.65 7.90
N SER A 159 -25.31 16.69 8.99
CA SER A 159 -26.07 17.86 9.43
C SER A 159 -25.23 19.10 9.75
N GLU A 160 -24.04 18.93 10.34
CA GLU A 160 -23.12 20.03 10.64
C GLU A 160 -22.41 20.51 9.38
N ALA A 161 -21.95 19.58 8.54
CA ALA A 161 -21.36 19.90 7.24
C ALA A 161 -22.35 20.61 6.31
N SER A 162 -23.62 20.20 6.30
CA SER A 162 -24.66 20.88 5.50
C SER A 162 -25.01 22.25 6.07
N ALA A 163 -25.01 22.43 7.40
CA ALA A 163 -25.26 23.71 8.04
C ALA A 163 -24.15 24.72 7.73
N GLU A 164 -22.87 24.29 7.79
CA GLU A 164 -21.72 25.10 7.39
C GLU A 164 -21.79 25.51 5.91
N PHE A 165 -22.15 24.58 5.03
CA PHE A 165 -22.29 24.84 3.60
C PHE A 165 -23.41 25.84 3.30
N LEU A 166 -24.57 25.71 3.95
CA LEU A 166 -25.70 26.62 3.79
C LEU A 166 -25.43 28.00 4.41
N ALA A 167 -24.62 28.07 5.48
CA ALA A 167 -24.19 29.33 6.06
C ALA A 167 -23.21 30.09 5.14
N THR A 168 -22.35 29.35 4.43
CA THR A 168 -21.32 29.95 3.55
C THR A 168 -21.87 30.29 2.17
N ASN A 169 -22.81 29.49 1.64
CA ASN A 169 -23.39 29.69 0.31
C ASN A 169 -24.83 30.20 0.41
N SER A 170 -25.00 31.52 0.30
CA SER A 170 -26.34 32.13 0.21
C SER A 170 -26.93 31.91 -1.18
N TRP A 171 -27.81 30.91 -1.32
CA TRP A 171 -28.60 30.75 -2.53
C TRP A 171 -29.69 31.84 -2.59
N GLY A 172 -29.50 32.83 -3.46
CA GLY A 172 -30.57 33.65 -4.04
C GLY A 172 -31.37 34.58 -3.11
N ARG A 173 -31.00 34.75 -1.83
CA ARG A 173 -31.72 35.64 -0.89
C ARG A 173 -31.62 37.14 -1.22
N GLU A 174 -30.77 37.53 -2.17
CA GLU A 174 -30.65 38.94 -2.58
C GLU A 174 -31.77 39.40 -3.54
N LYS A 175 -32.53 38.48 -4.15
CA LYS A 175 -33.56 38.85 -5.14
C LYS A 175 -34.92 39.26 -4.55
N THR A 176 -35.05 39.34 -3.22
CA THR A 176 -36.33 39.66 -2.53
C THR A 176 -36.19 40.77 -1.48
N LYS A 177 -35.29 41.74 -1.70
CA LYS A 177 -35.42 43.07 -1.09
C LYS A 177 -35.89 44.06 -2.16
N THR A 178 -37.21 44.19 -2.27
CA THR A 178 -37.89 45.29 -2.94
C THR A 178 -38.69 46.05 -1.90
#